data_AF-A0A916TSV7-F1
#
_entry.id   AF-A0A916TSV7-F1
#
_cell.length_a   1.000
_cell.length_b   1.000
_cell.length_c   1.000
_cell.angle_alpha   90.00
_cell.angle_beta   90.00
_cell.angle_gamma   90.00
#
_symmetry.space_group_name_H-M   'P 1'
#
loop_
_entity.id
_entity.type
_entity.pdbx_description
1 polymer ?
#
loop_
_entity_poly.entity_id
_entity_poly.type
_entity_poly.pdbx_seq_one_letter_code
_entity_poly.pdbx_strand_id
1 'polypeptide(L)'
;MQDMGEAGEACPFEFNFDEKTFKVGDTVSFRVNGSLEGFPFVGTLVEVHDDHVMIAGDPNDPDKHYRGTRESRPLVDYSEV
;
A
#
# COMPACT_ATOMS: atom_id res chain seq x y z
N MET A 1 -13.21 -10.92 -16.10
CA MET A 1 -12.26 -9.84 -15.79
C MET A 1 -12.92 -9.02 -14.72
N GLN A 2 -12.48 -9.14 -13.47
CA GLN A 2 -13.06 -8.36 -12.38
C GLN A 2 -12.50 -6.95 -12.45
N ASP A 3 -13.43 -6.03 -12.53
CA ASP A 3 -13.26 -4.61 -12.60
C ASP A 3 -12.51 -4.10 -11.36
N MET A 4 -11.28 -3.65 -11.56
CA MET A 4 -10.45 -3.00 -10.54
C MET A 4 -10.36 -1.52 -10.88
N GLY A 5 -11.47 -0.80 -10.71
CA GLY A 5 -11.43 0.66 -10.82
C GLY A 5 -12.73 1.40 -11.08
N GLU A 6 -13.91 0.76 -11.12
CA GLU A 6 -15.14 1.54 -11.18
C GLU A 6 -15.41 2.29 -9.87
N ALA A 7 -15.30 3.61 -9.99
CA ALA A 7 -15.73 4.61 -9.04
C ALA A 7 -17.17 4.33 -8.57
N GLY A 8 -17.36 3.95 -7.30
CA GLY A 8 -18.71 3.95 -6.74
C GLY A 8 -18.92 3.10 -5.48
N GLU A 9 -18.10 2.09 -5.23
CA GLU A 9 -18.17 1.37 -3.96
C GLU A 9 -17.36 2.16 -2.94
N ALA A 10 -18.07 2.84 -2.05
CA ALA A 10 -17.49 3.39 -0.84
C ALA A 10 -16.92 2.21 -0.03
N CYS A 11 -15.68 1.83 -0.35
CA CYS A 11 -14.84 1.04 0.54
C CYS A 11 -15.00 1.69 1.91
N PRO A 12 -15.53 0.98 2.93
CA PRO A 12 -15.75 1.57 4.26
C PRO A 12 -14.42 1.97 4.93
N PHE A 13 -13.30 1.61 4.29
CA PHE A 13 -11.96 2.00 4.63
C PHE A 13 -11.55 3.21 3.79
N GLU A 14 -11.36 4.34 4.45
CA GLU A 14 -10.73 5.52 3.86
C GLU A 14 -9.23 5.24 3.69
N PHE A 15 -8.79 5.14 2.44
CA PHE A 15 -7.37 5.01 2.13
C PHE A 15 -6.75 6.39 1.95
N ASN A 16 -5.59 6.60 2.57
CA ASN A 16 -4.80 7.79 2.25
C ASN A 16 -4.09 7.58 0.90
N PHE A 17 -4.40 8.44 -0.07
CA PHE A 17 -3.78 8.46 -1.40
C PHE A 17 -2.91 9.70 -1.65
N ASP A 18 -2.72 10.57 -0.66
CA ASP A 18 -1.89 11.76 -0.76
C ASP A 18 -0.55 11.52 -0.05
N GLU A 19 0.50 11.27 -0.83
CA GLU A 19 1.82 10.93 -0.31
C GLU A 19 2.42 12.02 0.59
N LYS A 20 1.96 13.27 0.49
CA LYS A 20 2.49 14.37 1.31
C LYS A 20 1.88 14.37 2.70
N THR A 21 0.75 13.70 2.88
CA THR A 21 0.03 13.64 4.14
C THR A 21 0.23 12.32 4.88
N PHE A 22 0.90 11.34 4.27
CA PHE A 22 1.04 10.04 4.91
C PHE A 22 1.76 10.17 6.25
N LYS A 23 1.20 9.49 7.24
CA LYS A 23 1.73 9.37 8.61
C LYS A 23 1.66 7.91 9.04
N VAL A 24 2.44 7.57 10.06
CA VAL A 24 2.36 6.26 10.72
C VAL A 24 0.93 6.01 11.19
N GLY A 25 0.41 4.81 10.91
CA GLY A 25 -0.97 4.41 11.18
C GLY A 25 -1.96 4.65 10.04
N ASP A 26 -1.57 5.35 8.96
CA ASP A 26 -2.44 5.47 7.79
C ASP A 26 -2.62 4.12 7.10
N THR A 27 -3.86 3.84 6.70
CA THR A 27 -4.17 2.72 5.82
C THR A 27 -4.01 3.20 4.38
N VAL A 28 -3.18 2.50 3.62
CA VAL A 28 -2.90 2.82 2.21
C VAL A 28 -3.18 1.62 1.32
N SER A 29 -3.49 1.89 0.06
CA SER A 29 -3.46 0.86 -0.97
C SER A 29 -2.09 0.87 -1.64
N PHE A 30 -1.42 -0.27 -1.66
CA PHE A 30 -0.12 -0.44 -2.30
C PHE A 30 -0.20 -1.46 -3.44
N ARG A 31 0.81 -1.45 -4.31
CA ARG A 31 0.98 -2.41 -5.41
C ARG A 31 2.28 -3.16 -5.23
N VAL A 32 2.32 -4.37 -5.79
CA VAL A 32 3.55 -5.16 -5.87
C VAL A 32 3.85 -5.36 -7.35
N ASN A 33 5.10 -5.18 -7.77
CA ASN A 33 5.51 -5.44 -9.15
C ASN A 33 5.63 -6.97 -9.42
N GLY A 34 6.12 -7.33 -10.62
CA GLY A 34 6.44 -8.73 -10.92
C GLY A 34 5.21 -9.64 -11.00
N SER A 35 5.23 -10.77 -10.27
CA SER A 35 4.16 -11.77 -10.37
C SER A 35 2.82 -11.33 -9.78
N LEU A 36 2.80 -10.26 -8.99
CA LEU A 36 1.59 -9.69 -8.37
C LEU A 36 1.16 -8.38 -9.02
N GLU A 37 1.78 -8.02 -10.15
CA GLU A 37 1.45 -6.82 -10.89
C GLU A 37 -0.02 -6.82 -11.32
N GLY A 38 -0.69 -5.67 -11.14
CA GLY A 38 -2.11 -5.50 -11.45
C GLY A 38 -3.04 -5.73 -10.26
N PHE A 39 -2.59 -6.31 -9.16
CA PHE A 39 -3.38 -6.45 -7.93
C PHE A 39 -3.09 -5.32 -6.92
N PRO A 40 -4.11 -4.62 -6.42
CA PRO A 40 -3.99 -3.72 -5.28
C PRO A 40 -4.05 -4.52 -3.98
N PHE A 41 -3.18 -4.15 -3.05
CA PHE A 41 -3.14 -4.64 -1.69
C PHE A 41 -3.42 -3.50 -0.71
N VAL A 42 -3.68 -3.86 0.55
CA VAL A 42 -3.94 -2.91 1.64
C VAL A 42 -2.94 -3.18 2.74
N GLY A 43 -2.37 -2.11 3.29
CA GLY A 43 -1.44 -2.19 4.41
C GLY A 43 -1.47 -0.93 5.25
N THR A 44 -0.86 -1.01 6.43
CA THR A 44 -0.73 0.12 7.35
C THR A 44 0.69 0.65 7.30
N LEU A 45 0.86 1.97 7.23
CA LEU A 45 2.18 2.57 7.30
C LEU A 45 2.74 2.48 8.71
N VAL A 46 3.91 1.85 8.85
CA VAL A 46 4.63 1.75 10.12
C VAL A 46 5.76 2.76 10.21
N GLU A 47 6.33 3.16 9.07
CA GLU A 47 7.33 4.22 8.96
C GLU A 47 7.10 5.05 7.70
N VAL A 48 7.48 6.33 7.80
CA VAL A 48 7.32 7.33 6.74
C VAL A 48 8.63 8.08 6.60
N HIS A 49 9.26 7.97 5.43
CA HIS A 49 10.50 8.66 5.08
C HIS A 49 10.26 9.60 3.88
N ASP A 50 11.25 10.44 3.57
CA ASP A 50 11.18 11.39 2.45
C ASP A 50 11.05 10.70 1.08
N ASP A 51 11.72 9.56 0.87
CA ASP A 51 11.76 8.83 -0.42
C ASP A 51 10.92 7.54 -0.45
N HIS A 52 10.57 7.00 0.72
CA HIS A 52 9.90 5.70 0.82
C HIS A 52 9.01 5.58 2.05
N VAL A 53 8.24 4.50 2.11
CA VAL A 53 7.42 4.10 3.26
C VAL A 53 7.68 2.65 3.63
N MET A 54 7.46 2.32 4.90
CA MET A 54 7.43 0.94 5.37
C MET A 54 5.99 0.56 5.68
N ILE A 55 5.56 -0.59 5.15
CA ILE A 55 4.16 -1.02 5.17
C ILE A 55 4.06 -2.38 5.87
N ALA A 56 3.27 -2.45 6.93
CA ALA A 56 2.78 -3.73 7.45
C ALA A 56 1.65 -4.22 6.53
N GLY A 57 2.00 -5.09 5.59
CA GLY A 57 1.08 -5.58 4.55
C GLY A 57 0.69 -7.05 4.71
N ASP A 58 1.32 -7.81 5.61
CA ASP A 58 0.91 -9.18 5.94
C ASP A 58 0.03 -9.21 7.19
N PRO A 59 -1.25 -9.60 7.09
CA PRO A 59 -2.13 -9.68 8.25
C PRO A 59 -1.77 -10.83 9.21
N ASN A 60 -0.97 -11.80 8.78
CA ASN A 60 -0.52 -12.92 9.62
C ASN A 60 0.83 -12.66 10.28
N ASP A 61 1.60 -11.70 9.76
CA ASP A 61 2.93 -11.34 10.25
C ASP A 61 3.08 -9.81 10.32
N PRO A 62 2.64 -9.18 11.43
CA PRO A 62 2.68 -7.73 11.58
C PRO A 62 4.10 -7.16 11.70
N ASP A 63 5.11 -7.99 11.99
CA ASP A 63 6.53 -7.59 12.03
C ASP A 63 7.17 -7.55 10.63
N LYS A 64 6.50 -8.12 9.62
CA LYS A 64 6.96 -8.09 8.24
C LYS A 64 6.60 -6.76 7.57
N HIS A 65 7.62 -5.95 7.33
CA HIS A 65 7.47 -4.64 6.72
C HIS A 65 8.00 -4.61 5.29
N TYR A 66 7.17 -4.11 4.38
CA TYR A 66 7.50 -3.95 2.98
C TYR A 66 7.96 -2.52 2.69
N ARG A 67 9.10 -2.38 2.01
CA ARG A 67 9.55 -1.08 1.53
C ARG A 67 8.79 -0.70 0.26
N GLY A 68 7.99 0.36 0.34
CA GLY A 68 7.24 0.92 -0.79
C GLY A 68 7.74 2.31 -1.20
N THR A 69 7.53 2.70 -2.45
CA THR A 69 7.78 4.06 -2.93
C THR A 69 6.89 5.11 -2.25
N ARG A 70 7.36 6.36 -2.19
CA ARG A 70 6.57 7.50 -1.69
C ARG A 70 5.73 8.14 -2.80
N GLU A 71 4.65 7.46 -3.17
CA GLU A 71 3.68 7.95 -4.14
C GLU A 71 2.25 7.61 -3.71
N SER A 72 1.25 8.15 -4.43
CA SER A 72 -0.18 7.97 -4.13
C SER A 72 -0.60 6.52 -3.85
N ARG A 73 0.01 5.55 -4.54
CA ARG A 73 -0.07 4.12 -4.24
C ARG A 73 1.33 3.54 -4.16
N PRO A 74 1.88 3.32 -2.96
CA PRO A 74 3.23 2.80 -2.81
C PRO A 74 3.46 1.55 -3.67
N LEU A 75 4.57 1.51 -4.39
CA LEU A 75 5.00 0.35 -5.15
C LEU A 75 6.06 -0.40 -4.35
N VAL A 76 5.79 -1.66 -4.05
CA VAL A 76 6.69 -2.59 -3.39
C VAL A 76 7.30 -3.51 -4.46
N ASP A 77 8.58 -3.80 -4.32
CA ASP A 77 9.23 -4.79 -5.18
C ASP A 77 8.86 -6.20 -4.74
N TYR A 78 8.56 -7.09 -5.68
CA TYR A 78 8.20 -8.48 -5.40
C TYR A 78 9.27 -9.22 -4.60
N SER A 79 10.54 -8.84 -4.71
CA SER A 79 11.63 -9.43 -3.91
C SER A 79 11.58 -9.08 -2.42
N GLU A 80 10.81 -8.06 -2.03
CA GLU A 80 10.61 -7.65 -0.64
C GLU A 80 9.39 -8.35 0.00
N VAL A 81 8.57 -9.06 -0.80
CA VAL A 81 7.31 -9.70 -0.38
C VAL A 81 7.47 -11.20 -0.21
#